data_AF-A0A6A5SPJ9-F1
#
_entry.id   AF-A0A6A5SPJ9-F1
#
_cell.length_a   1.000
_cell.length_b   1.000
_cell.length_c   1.000
_cell.angle_alpha   90.00
_cell.angle_beta   90.00
_cell.angle_gamma   90.00
#
_symmetry.space_group_name_H-M   'P 1'
#
loop_
_entity.id
_entity.type
_entity.pdbx_description
1 polymer ?
#
loop_
_entity_poly.entity_id
_entity_poly.type
_entity_poly.pdbx_seq_one_letter_code
_entity_poly.pdbx_strand_id
1 'polypeptide(L)'
;MPARMSIAEARIVMFTLYPIAFATSLCVGGSRMYVALMLIAFCYNHCGGSNGLVSKNLWNVAGFVSFASGAMEVMLGMTLPLSTTPRLVAWLGVIGLMVFTTVHLQDLPDRVGGKLAGRRTMPLVLGDARTRWFSMAWMVCWSACCRYFWGGGLGVVVGFRCLMLRELRNDAVTWRLLNLWMVILYAMPLIAHNGRVLHWG
;
A
#
# COMPACT_ATOMS: atom_id res chain seq x y z
N MET A 1 -23.94 3.95 16.83
CA MET A 1 -23.76 2.48 16.79
C MET A 1 -22.81 2.09 17.92
N PRO A 2 -23.15 1.10 18.77
CA PRO A 2 -22.23 0.64 19.80
C PRO A 2 -20.97 0.03 19.16
N ALA A 3 -19.83 0.19 19.82
CA ALA A 3 -18.58 -0.45 19.40
C ALA A 3 -18.76 -1.97 19.46
N ARG A 4 -18.46 -2.68 18.36
CA ARG A 4 -18.61 -4.14 18.27
C ARG A 4 -17.59 -4.92 19.11
N MET A 5 -16.58 -4.22 19.65
CA MET A 5 -15.46 -4.79 20.41
C MET A 5 -14.97 -3.73 21.41
N SER A 6 -14.69 -4.15 22.65
CA SER A 6 -14.07 -3.30 23.67
C SER A 6 -12.57 -3.12 23.41
N ILE A 7 -11.97 -2.08 24.00
CA ILE A 7 -10.54 -1.80 23.89
C ILE A 7 -9.72 -2.96 24.48
N ALA A 8 -10.19 -3.58 25.56
CA ALA A 8 -9.52 -4.71 26.21
C ALA A 8 -9.49 -5.94 25.28
N GLU A 9 -10.62 -6.30 24.67
CA GLU A 9 -10.71 -7.40 23.71
C GLU A 9 -9.81 -7.15 22.50
N ALA A 10 -9.81 -5.92 21.96
CA ALA A 10 -8.95 -5.56 20.83
C ALA A 10 -7.46 -5.71 21.17
N ARG A 11 -7.05 -5.33 22.39
CA ARG A 11 -5.67 -5.50 22.87
C ARG A 11 -5.31 -6.98 23.00
N ILE A 12 -6.19 -7.79 23.57
CA ILE A 12 -5.97 -9.24 23.70
C ILE A 12 -5.74 -9.84 22.31
N VAL A 13 -6.66 -9.59 21.36
CA VAL A 13 -6.53 -10.08 19.98
C VAL A 13 -5.21 -9.63 19.35
N MET A 14 -4.84 -8.35 19.48
CA MET A 14 -3.59 -7.83 18.93
C MET A 14 -2.36 -8.53 19.53
N PHE A 15 -2.27 -8.62 20.86
CA PHE A 15 -1.15 -9.24 21.56
C PHE A 15 -1.08 -10.76 21.36
N THR A 16 -2.19 -11.42 21.04
CA THR A 16 -2.21 -12.84 20.65
C THR A 16 -1.77 -13.04 19.19
N LEU A 17 -2.19 -12.18 18.27
CA LEU A 17 -1.87 -12.33 16.85
C LEU A 17 -0.41 -12.03 16.53
N TYR A 18 0.24 -11.10 17.24
CA TYR A 18 1.66 -10.79 17.04
C TYR A 18 2.59 -12.01 17.23
N PRO A 19 2.59 -12.73 18.37
CA PRO A 19 3.44 -13.90 18.53
C PRO A 19 3.08 -15.03 17.56
N ILE A 20 1.80 -15.22 17.21
CA ILE A 20 1.37 -16.20 16.20
C ILE A 20 1.95 -15.85 14.83
N ALA A 21 1.84 -14.59 14.41
CA ALA A 21 2.39 -14.12 13.14
C ALA A 21 3.92 -14.24 13.12
N PHE A 22 4.59 -13.94 14.23
CA PHE A 22 6.03 -14.11 14.34
C PHE A 22 6.42 -15.59 14.21
N ALA A 23 5.79 -16.48 14.97
CA ALA A 23 6.03 -17.92 14.89
C ALA A 23 5.79 -18.46 13.47
N THR A 24 4.71 -18.01 12.81
CA THR A 24 4.42 -18.35 11.42
C THR A 24 5.56 -17.90 10.50
N SER A 25 6.06 -16.67 10.67
CA SER A 25 7.18 -16.15 9.87
C SER A 25 8.50 -16.91 10.08
N LEU A 26 8.70 -17.55 11.23
CA LEU A 26 9.84 -18.43 11.45
C LEU A 26 9.69 -19.77 10.71
N CYS A 27 8.46 -20.26 10.54
CA CYS A 27 8.17 -21.49 9.82
C CYS A 27 8.19 -21.32 8.29
N VAL A 28 7.64 -20.22 7.77
CA VAL A 28 7.47 -20.01 6.31
C VAL A 28 8.48 -19.05 5.69
N GLY A 29 9.28 -18.36 6.49
CA GLY A 29 10.20 -17.32 6.04
C GLY A 29 9.62 -15.90 6.13
N GLY A 30 10.41 -14.90 5.72
CA GLY A 30 10.02 -13.49 5.78
C GLY A 30 10.09 -12.85 7.17
N SER A 31 10.71 -13.50 8.15
CA SER A 31 10.84 -13.02 9.54
C SER A 31 11.48 -11.63 9.65
N ARG A 32 12.47 -11.32 8.80
CA ARG A 32 13.09 -9.98 8.73
C ARG A 32 12.06 -8.90 8.35
N MET A 33 11.19 -9.21 7.39
CA MET A 33 10.16 -8.29 6.91
C MET A 33 9.02 -8.17 7.92
N TYR A 34 8.72 -9.24 8.66
CA TYR A 34 7.81 -9.19 9.80
C TYR A 34 8.30 -8.22 10.88
N VAL A 35 9.57 -8.34 11.31
CA VAL A 35 10.16 -7.43 12.31
C VAL A 35 10.15 -5.99 11.80
N ALA A 36 10.52 -5.78 10.54
CA ALA A 36 10.45 -4.45 9.92
C ALA A 36 9.02 -3.89 9.93
N LEU A 37 8.01 -4.68 9.58
CA LEU A 37 6.60 -4.28 9.62
C LEU A 37 6.14 -3.92 11.03
N MET A 38 6.59 -4.65 12.06
CA MET A 38 6.25 -4.34 13.45
C MET A 38 6.84 -2.99 13.88
N LEU A 39 8.10 -2.72 13.53
CA LEU A 39 8.75 -1.43 13.81
C LEU A 39 8.07 -0.29 13.04
N ILE A 40 7.77 -0.50 11.76
CA ILE A 40 7.03 0.46 10.92
C ILE A 40 5.65 0.75 11.53
N ALA A 41 4.91 -0.28 11.92
CA ALA A 41 3.60 -0.15 12.54
C ALA A 41 3.68 0.59 13.89
N PHE A 42 4.71 0.32 14.68
CA PHE A 42 4.97 1.06 15.91
C PHE A 42 5.23 2.55 15.62
N CYS A 43 6.16 2.86 14.71
CA CYS A 43 6.49 4.25 14.36
C CYS A 43 5.30 5.01 13.75
N TYR A 44 4.52 4.33 12.90
CA TYR A 44 3.34 4.88 12.27
C TYR A 44 2.27 5.30 13.29
N ASN A 45 2.04 4.45 14.30
CA ASN A 45 0.98 4.65 15.29
C ASN A 45 1.42 5.45 16.52
N HIS A 46 2.62 5.23 17.02
CA HIS A 46 3.09 5.75 18.32
C HIS A 46 4.11 6.89 18.19
N CYS A 47 4.93 6.90 17.13
CA CYS A 47 5.94 7.95 16.91
C CYS A 47 5.39 9.12 16.06
N GLY A 48 4.07 9.21 15.89
CA GLY A 48 3.43 10.28 15.11
C GLY A 48 3.61 10.16 13.58
N GLY A 49 4.04 8.99 13.08
CA GLY A 49 4.23 8.77 11.64
C GLY A 49 2.94 8.98 10.83
N SER A 50 1.77 8.75 11.41
CA SER A 50 0.47 8.94 10.76
C SER A 50 -0.08 10.37 10.79
N ASN A 51 0.63 11.33 11.41
CA ASN A 51 0.09 12.66 11.68
C ASN A 51 0.25 13.66 10.52
N GLY A 52 1.30 13.52 9.71
CA GLY A 52 1.63 14.44 8.63
C GLY A 52 1.42 13.84 7.24
N LEU A 53 1.10 14.68 6.25
CA LEU A 53 0.86 14.28 4.87
C LEU A 53 1.99 13.41 4.29
N VAL A 54 3.23 13.91 4.32
CA VAL A 54 4.39 13.24 3.72
C VAL A 54 4.83 12.06 4.59
N SER A 55 4.93 12.26 5.91
CA SER A 55 5.32 11.22 6.87
C SER A 55 4.41 10.01 6.77
N LYS A 56 3.08 10.23 6.75
CA LYS A 56 2.08 9.17 6.64
C LYS A 56 2.27 8.37 5.35
N ASN A 57 2.49 9.05 4.22
CA ASN A 57 2.71 8.36 2.95
C ASN A 57 4.04 7.58 2.95
N LEU A 58 5.13 8.13 3.49
CA LEU A 58 6.43 7.44 3.58
C LEU A 58 6.36 6.17 4.44
N TRP A 59 5.70 6.23 5.61
CA TRP A 59 5.53 5.05 6.45
C TRP A 59 4.62 4.01 5.80
N ASN A 60 3.58 4.44 5.07
CA ASN A 60 2.78 3.52 4.26
C ASN A 60 3.64 2.87 3.17
N VAL A 61 4.49 3.61 2.46
CA VAL A 61 5.42 3.06 1.46
C VAL A 61 6.30 1.99 2.08
N ALA A 62 6.94 2.30 3.22
CA ALA A 62 7.77 1.33 3.93
C ALA A 62 6.97 0.06 4.29
N GLY A 63 5.73 0.22 4.74
CA GLY A 63 4.83 -0.90 5.06
C GLY A 63 4.48 -1.75 3.84
N PHE A 64 4.02 -1.13 2.75
CA PHE A 64 3.64 -1.85 1.53
C PHE A 64 4.84 -2.54 0.87
N VAL A 65 6.00 -1.89 0.80
CA VAL A 65 7.23 -2.48 0.22
C VAL A 65 7.74 -3.63 1.09
N SER A 66 7.72 -3.49 2.42
CA SER A 66 8.11 -4.57 3.34
C SER A 66 7.15 -5.75 3.25
N PHE A 67 5.84 -5.50 3.15
CA PHE A 67 4.82 -6.54 2.97
C PHE A 67 5.03 -7.30 1.65
N ALA A 68 5.20 -6.58 0.54
CA ALA A 68 5.44 -7.18 -0.77
C ALA A 68 6.76 -7.98 -0.78
N SER A 69 7.83 -7.43 -0.22
CA SER A 69 9.12 -8.09 -0.12
C SER A 69 9.05 -9.36 0.72
N GLY A 70 8.36 -9.31 1.87
CA GLY A 70 8.16 -10.47 2.74
C GLY A 70 7.37 -11.58 2.06
N ALA A 71 6.30 -11.24 1.35
CA ALA A 71 5.54 -12.22 0.57
C ALA A 71 6.40 -12.90 -0.50
N MET A 72 7.27 -12.14 -1.20
CA MET A 72 8.21 -12.72 -2.16
C MET A 72 9.25 -13.64 -1.51
N GLU A 73 9.78 -13.28 -0.33
CA GLU A 73 10.71 -14.15 0.41
C GLU A 73 10.08 -15.48 0.77
N VAL A 74 8.83 -15.47 1.24
CA VAL A 74 8.07 -16.68 1.56
C VAL A 74 7.86 -17.52 0.30
N MET A 75 7.46 -16.89 -0.82
CA MET A 75 7.24 -17.61 -2.08
C MET A 75 8.52 -18.22 -2.66
N LEU A 76 9.65 -17.53 -2.54
CA LEU A 76 10.93 -17.97 -3.09
C LEU A 76 11.69 -18.89 -2.11
N GLY A 77 11.27 -18.98 -0.85
CA GLY A 77 11.97 -19.73 0.19
C GLY A 77 13.37 -19.17 0.52
N MET A 78 13.64 -17.92 0.14
CA MET A 78 14.95 -17.29 0.31
C MET A 78 14.84 -15.79 0.58
N THR A 79 15.88 -15.21 1.16
CA THR A 79 15.98 -13.75 1.31
C THR A 79 16.15 -13.08 -0.04
N LEU A 80 15.44 -11.96 -0.27
CA LEU A 80 15.57 -11.23 -1.53
C LEU A 80 17.00 -10.69 -1.71
N PRO A 81 17.65 -10.98 -2.84
CA PRO A 81 19.03 -10.57 -3.13
C PRO A 81 19.08 -9.13 -3.68
N LEU A 82 18.71 -8.17 -2.83
CA LEU A 82 18.56 -6.75 -3.21
C LEU A 82 19.88 -6.13 -3.69
N SER A 83 21.03 -6.55 -3.18
CA SER A 83 22.34 -6.02 -3.56
C SER A 83 22.80 -6.47 -4.95
N THR A 84 22.35 -7.62 -5.42
CA THR A 84 22.78 -8.22 -6.69
C THR A 84 21.73 -8.14 -7.79
N THR A 85 20.53 -7.64 -7.47
CA THR A 85 19.40 -7.60 -8.42
C THR A 85 18.86 -6.17 -8.61
N PRO A 86 19.52 -5.33 -9.43
CA PRO A 86 19.10 -3.94 -9.65
C PRO A 86 17.67 -3.81 -10.19
N ARG A 87 17.22 -4.76 -11.03
CA ARG A 87 15.84 -4.81 -11.55
C ARG A 87 14.81 -4.96 -10.45
N LEU A 88 15.08 -5.79 -9.43
CA LEU A 88 14.19 -5.98 -8.30
C LEU A 88 14.09 -4.69 -7.48
N VAL A 89 15.24 -4.04 -7.21
CA VAL A 89 15.28 -2.76 -6.49
C VAL A 89 14.51 -1.68 -7.25
N ALA A 90 14.74 -1.56 -8.56
CA ALA A 90 14.01 -0.62 -9.41
C ALA A 90 12.50 -0.88 -9.38
N TRP A 91 12.08 -2.15 -9.42
CA TRP A 91 10.67 -2.53 -9.35
C TRP A 91 10.02 -2.20 -7.99
N LEU A 92 10.70 -2.52 -6.87
CA LEU A 92 10.25 -2.11 -5.54
C LEU A 92 10.20 -0.57 -5.40
N GLY A 93 11.11 0.14 -6.06
CA GLY A 93 11.09 1.60 -6.16
C GLY A 93 9.86 2.13 -6.91
N VAL A 94 9.52 1.54 -8.05
CA VAL A 94 8.29 1.87 -8.82
C VAL A 94 7.05 1.65 -7.97
N ILE A 95 6.96 0.51 -7.29
CA ILE A 95 5.91 0.22 -6.31
C ILE A 95 5.84 1.30 -5.24
N GLY A 96 6.99 1.62 -4.64
CA GLY A 96 7.07 2.60 -3.56
C GLY A 96 6.60 3.99 -4.00
N LEU A 97 7.01 4.44 -5.19
CA LEU A 97 6.57 5.72 -5.76
C LEU A 97 5.06 5.73 -6.06
N MET A 98 4.54 4.62 -6.58
CA MET A 98 3.10 4.47 -6.81
C MET A 98 2.32 4.56 -5.50
N VAL A 99 2.70 3.79 -4.49
CA VAL A 99 2.09 3.88 -3.15
C VAL A 99 2.21 5.30 -2.60
N PHE A 100 3.39 5.92 -2.65
CA PHE A 100 3.61 7.27 -2.14
C PHE A 100 2.64 8.30 -2.73
N THR A 101 2.40 8.19 -4.04
CA THR A 101 1.57 9.13 -4.81
C THR A 101 0.08 8.79 -4.77
N THR A 102 -0.34 7.61 -4.29
CA THR A 102 -1.77 7.22 -4.27
C THR A 102 -2.34 6.83 -2.91
N VAL A 103 -1.49 6.50 -1.92
CA VAL A 103 -1.94 5.93 -0.63
C VAL A 103 -2.80 6.87 0.20
N HIS A 104 -2.68 8.18 -0.01
CA HIS A 104 -3.52 9.18 0.63
C HIS A 104 -5.02 9.05 0.27
N LEU A 105 -5.38 8.29 -0.77
CA LEU A 105 -6.77 7.98 -1.10
C LEU A 105 -7.49 7.21 0.01
N GLN A 106 -6.76 6.49 0.88
CA GLN A 106 -7.33 5.85 2.07
C GLN A 106 -7.93 6.86 3.06
N ASP A 107 -7.51 8.13 3.00
CA ASP A 107 -7.98 9.18 3.89
C ASP A 107 -9.28 9.83 3.43
N LEU A 108 -9.75 9.57 2.19
CA LEU A 108 -11.04 10.05 1.69
C LEU A 108 -12.23 9.45 2.45
N PRO A 109 -12.32 8.12 2.67
CA PRO A 109 -13.38 7.56 3.51
C PRO A 109 -13.18 7.85 5.02
N ASP A 110 -11.98 8.22 5.47
CA ASP A 110 -11.65 8.44 6.90
C ASP A 110 -11.46 9.93 7.27
N ARG A 111 -12.13 10.86 6.57
CA ARG A 111 -11.94 12.30 6.83
C ARG A 111 -12.38 12.73 8.23
N VAL A 112 -13.50 12.19 8.71
CA VAL A 112 -14.05 12.52 10.04
C VAL A 112 -13.12 11.99 11.13
N GLY A 113 -12.71 10.73 11.03
CA GLY A 113 -11.76 10.11 11.97
C GLY A 113 -10.42 10.83 11.99
N GLY A 114 -9.88 11.14 10.81
CA GLY A 114 -8.65 11.92 10.67
C GLY A 114 -8.73 13.31 11.31
N LYS A 115 -9.87 14.01 11.14
CA LYS A 115 -10.09 15.34 11.75
C LYS A 115 -10.17 15.26 13.27
N LEU A 116 -10.90 14.28 13.81
CA LEU A 116 -11.01 14.07 15.26
C LEU A 116 -9.67 13.68 15.89
N ALA A 117 -8.84 12.93 15.16
CA ALA A 117 -7.49 12.56 15.58
C ALA A 117 -6.45 13.68 15.37
N GLY A 118 -6.85 14.88 14.91
CA GLY A 118 -5.94 16.00 14.68
C GLY A 118 -4.91 15.78 13.55
N ARG A 119 -5.16 14.83 12.64
CA ARG A 119 -4.22 14.46 11.56
C ARG A 119 -4.27 15.47 10.42
N ARG A 120 -3.11 15.74 9.82
CA ARG A 120 -2.96 16.59 8.63
C ARG A 120 -2.87 15.73 7.36
N THR A 121 -3.98 15.07 7.00
CA THR A 121 -4.09 14.25 5.79
C THR A 121 -4.35 15.08 4.53
N MET A 122 -4.07 14.53 3.35
CA MET A 122 -4.21 15.25 2.07
C MET A 122 -5.62 15.83 1.85
N PRO A 123 -6.71 15.05 2.07
CA PRO A 123 -8.07 15.57 1.91
C PRO A 123 -8.46 16.65 2.92
N LEU A 124 -7.75 16.75 4.06
CA LEU A 124 -7.97 17.78 5.08
C LEU A 124 -7.16 19.05 4.81
N VAL A 125 -5.93 18.91 4.29
CA VAL A 125 -5.03 20.05 4.01
C VAL A 125 -5.30 20.68 2.65
N LEU A 126 -5.40 19.87 1.58
CA LEU A 126 -5.61 20.36 0.22
C LEU A 126 -7.10 20.42 -0.15
N GLY A 127 -7.96 19.72 0.58
CA GLY A 127 -9.37 19.60 0.27
C GLY A 127 -9.67 18.52 -0.78
N ASP A 128 -10.91 18.04 -0.74
CA ASP A 128 -11.37 16.84 -1.46
C ASP A 128 -11.09 16.89 -2.97
N ALA A 129 -11.51 17.96 -3.65
CA ALA A 129 -11.39 18.08 -5.10
C ALA A 129 -9.94 18.06 -5.58
N ARG A 130 -9.06 18.82 -4.93
CA ARG A 130 -7.62 18.87 -5.28
C ARG A 130 -6.94 17.54 -5.02
N THR A 131 -7.27 16.87 -3.92
CA THR A 131 -6.77 15.52 -3.65
C THR A 131 -7.17 14.56 -4.76
N ARG A 132 -8.45 14.50 -5.14
CA ARG A 132 -8.91 13.56 -6.19
C ARG A 132 -8.28 13.81 -7.55
N TRP A 133 -8.15 15.09 -7.96
CA TRP A 133 -7.48 15.44 -9.21
C TRP A 133 -6.01 15.05 -9.20
N PHE A 134 -5.31 15.31 -8.11
CA PHE A 134 -3.92 14.86 -7.93
C PHE A 134 -3.82 13.33 -8.02
N SER A 135 -4.68 12.59 -7.32
CA SER A 135 -4.66 11.13 -7.35
C SER A 135 -4.96 10.59 -8.74
N MET A 136 -5.94 11.16 -9.45
CA MET A 136 -6.30 10.76 -10.81
C MET A 136 -5.14 10.96 -11.79
N ALA A 137 -4.46 12.11 -11.73
CA ALA A 137 -3.31 12.38 -12.58
C ALA A 137 -2.21 11.32 -12.39
N TRP A 138 -1.89 10.97 -11.14
CA TRP A 138 -0.93 9.91 -10.85
C TRP A 138 -1.41 8.52 -11.25
N MET A 139 -2.69 8.20 -11.04
CA MET A 139 -3.26 6.91 -11.44
C MET A 139 -3.20 6.69 -12.97
N VAL A 140 -3.45 7.74 -13.76
CA VAL A 140 -3.30 7.72 -15.21
C VAL A 140 -1.82 7.57 -15.60
N CYS A 141 -0.94 8.36 -14.98
CA CYS A 141 0.51 8.28 -15.19
C CYS A 141 1.04 6.86 -14.94
N TRP A 142 0.73 6.28 -13.78
CA TRP A 142 1.14 4.91 -13.45
C TRP A 142 0.50 3.86 -14.35
N SER A 143 -0.75 4.05 -14.80
CA SER A 143 -1.34 3.13 -15.78
C SER A 143 -0.61 3.15 -17.12
N ALA A 144 -0.18 4.34 -17.58
CA ALA A 144 0.64 4.45 -18.79
C ALA A 144 2.02 3.80 -18.61
N CYS A 145 2.68 4.06 -17.48
CA CYS A 145 3.94 3.41 -17.11
C CYS A 145 3.78 1.88 -17.06
N CYS A 146 2.79 1.36 -16.34
CA CYS A 146 2.54 -0.07 -16.23
C CYS A 146 2.11 -0.71 -17.55
N ARG A 147 1.42 0.03 -18.45
CA ARG A 147 1.12 -0.44 -19.80
C ARG A 147 2.39 -0.59 -20.63
N TYR A 148 3.34 0.34 -20.50
CA TYR A 148 4.64 0.27 -21.17
C TYR A 148 5.47 -0.93 -20.68
N PHE A 149 5.46 -1.20 -19.37
CA PHE A 149 6.21 -2.32 -18.82
C PHE A 149 5.52 -3.68 -19.06
N TRP A 150 4.20 -3.82 -18.79
CA TRP A 150 3.57 -5.14 -18.62
C TRP A 150 2.06 -5.26 -18.95
N GLY A 151 1.39 -4.23 -19.50
CA GLY A 151 0.04 -4.40 -20.09
C GLY A 151 -1.21 -4.00 -19.28
N GLY A 152 -1.10 -3.43 -18.08
CA GLY A 152 -2.28 -3.17 -17.21
C GLY A 152 -2.90 -1.76 -17.30
N GLY A 153 -4.24 -1.67 -17.37
CA GLY A 153 -5.00 -0.39 -17.48
C GLY A 153 -5.98 -0.08 -16.34
N LEU A 154 -6.03 -0.90 -15.27
CA LEU A 154 -7.02 -0.73 -14.20
C LEU A 154 -6.87 0.58 -13.42
N GLY A 155 -5.68 1.16 -13.34
CA GLY A 155 -5.48 2.44 -12.65
C GLY A 155 -6.28 3.59 -13.28
N VAL A 156 -6.51 3.58 -14.59
CA VAL A 156 -7.37 4.56 -15.28
C VAL A 156 -8.80 4.46 -14.75
N VAL A 157 -9.34 3.25 -14.63
CA VAL A 157 -10.69 3.01 -14.10
C VAL A 157 -10.80 3.50 -12.66
N VAL A 158 -9.80 3.22 -11.82
CA VAL A 158 -9.79 3.70 -10.42
C VAL A 158 -9.70 5.23 -10.36
N GLY A 159 -8.88 5.86 -11.22
CA GLY A 159 -8.74 7.31 -11.30
C GLY A 159 -10.04 8.02 -11.69
N PHE A 160 -10.73 7.52 -12.73
CA PHE A 160 -12.04 8.06 -13.13
C PHE A 160 -13.10 7.86 -12.05
N ARG A 161 -13.14 6.67 -11.43
CA ARG A 161 -14.07 6.38 -10.34
C ARG A 161 -13.86 7.31 -9.16
N CYS A 162 -12.61 7.63 -8.83
CA CYS A 162 -12.25 8.58 -7.77
C CYS A 162 -12.82 9.99 -8.03
N LEU A 163 -12.86 10.46 -9.27
CA LEU A 163 -13.43 11.76 -9.62
C LEU A 163 -14.95 11.78 -9.66
N MET A 164 -15.56 10.72 -10.23
CA MET A 164 -16.99 10.65 -10.52
C MET A 164 -17.83 10.23 -9.31
N LEU A 165 -17.33 9.31 -8.48
CA LEU A 165 -18.09 8.77 -7.36
C LEU A 165 -17.52 9.27 -6.02
N ARG A 166 -18.12 10.32 -5.48
CA ARG A 166 -17.61 11.06 -4.30
C ARG A 166 -18.31 10.74 -2.98
N GLU A 167 -19.20 9.76 -2.97
CA GLU A 167 -19.84 9.31 -1.74
C GLU A 167 -18.87 8.49 -0.88
N LEU A 168 -19.01 8.59 0.44
CA LEU A 168 -18.15 7.89 1.41
C LEU A 168 -18.03 6.38 1.14
N ARG A 169 -19.17 5.73 0.82
CA ARG A 169 -19.21 4.31 0.47
C ARG A 169 -18.42 4.03 -0.81
N ASN A 170 -18.50 4.92 -1.78
CA ASN A 170 -17.77 4.79 -3.03
C ASN A 170 -16.28 5.02 -2.82
N ASP A 171 -15.85 5.94 -1.96
CA ASP A 171 -14.45 6.15 -1.62
C ASP A 171 -13.81 4.90 -0.99
N ALA A 172 -14.51 4.24 -0.08
CA ALA A 172 -14.08 2.95 0.48
C ALA A 172 -13.91 1.87 -0.60
N VAL A 173 -14.80 1.82 -1.59
CA VAL A 173 -14.64 0.90 -2.74
C VAL A 173 -13.49 1.33 -3.65
N THR A 174 -13.24 2.62 -3.84
CA THR A 174 -12.13 3.13 -4.66
C THR A 174 -10.81 2.71 -4.04
N TRP A 175 -10.71 2.82 -2.72
CA TRP A 175 -9.56 2.34 -1.96
C TRP A 175 -9.35 0.84 -2.12
N ARG A 176 -10.41 0.03 -2.05
CA ARG A 176 -10.30 -1.43 -2.29
C ARG A 176 -9.85 -1.76 -3.71
N LEU A 177 -10.37 -1.06 -4.71
CA LEU A 177 -9.98 -1.25 -6.11
C LEU A 177 -8.52 -0.85 -6.36
N LEU A 178 -8.04 0.21 -5.70
CA LEU A 178 -6.62 0.57 -5.72
C LEU A 178 -5.76 -0.55 -5.12
N ASN A 179 -6.15 -1.12 -3.98
CA ASN A 179 -5.43 -2.26 -3.39
C ASN A 179 -5.43 -3.48 -4.30
N LEU A 180 -6.56 -3.78 -4.95
CA LEU A 180 -6.64 -4.87 -5.93
C LEU A 180 -5.69 -4.62 -7.11
N TRP A 181 -5.64 -3.40 -7.62
CA TRP A 181 -4.71 -3.03 -8.67
C TRP A 181 -3.25 -3.14 -8.22
N MET A 182 -2.92 -2.77 -6.97
CA MET A 182 -1.59 -2.99 -6.40
C MET A 182 -1.21 -4.48 -6.34
N VAL A 183 -2.14 -5.36 -5.93
CA VAL A 183 -1.91 -6.81 -5.94
C VAL A 183 -1.63 -7.34 -7.34
N ILE A 184 -2.41 -6.89 -8.33
CA ILE A 184 -2.19 -7.26 -9.74
C ILE A 184 -0.82 -6.78 -10.20
N LEU A 185 -0.42 -5.56 -9.84
CA LEU A 185 0.91 -5.03 -10.15
C LEU A 185 2.01 -5.90 -9.53
N TYR A 186 1.89 -6.28 -8.26
CA TYR A 186 2.85 -7.20 -7.62
C TYR A 186 2.99 -8.53 -8.35
N ALA A 187 1.91 -9.04 -8.93
CA ALA A 187 1.90 -10.28 -9.70
C ALA A 187 2.41 -10.14 -11.15
N MET A 188 2.51 -8.92 -11.70
CA MET A 188 2.86 -8.72 -13.11
C MET A 188 4.18 -9.35 -13.55
N PRO A 189 5.29 -9.30 -12.78
CA PRO A 189 6.54 -9.96 -13.16
C PRO A 189 6.38 -11.47 -13.42
N LEU A 190 5.43 -12.13 -12.74
CA LEU A 190 5.15 -13.56 -12.93
C LEU A 190 4.41 -13.83 -14.24
N ILE A 191 3.51 -12.93 -14.63
CA ILE A 191 2.68 -13.07 -15.83
C ILE A 191 3.54 -12.86 -17.08
N ALA A 192 4.43 -11.88 -17.04
CA ALA A 192 5.21 -11.50 -18.20
C ALA A 192 6.43 -12.39 -18.48
N HIS A 193 6.86 -13.19 -17.50
CA HIS A 193 7.81 -14.27 -17.73
C HIS A 193 7.20 -15.40 -18.60
N ASN A 194 5.88 -15.61 -18.53
CA ASN A 194 5.19 -16.70 -19.25
C ASN A 194 4.68 -16.31 -20.65
N GLY A 195 4.62 -15.02 -20.97
CA GLY A 195 4.30 -14.52 -22.31
C GLY A 195 5.45 -13.66 -22.80
N ARG A 196 6.27 -14.17 -23.73
CA ARG A 196 7.42 -13.49 -24.36
C ARG A 196 7.23 -11.97 -24.52
N VAL A 197 7.71 -11.20 -23.56
CA VAL A 197 8.09 -9.79 -23.74
C VAL A 197 9.51 -9.62 -23.19
N LEU A 198 10.42 -10.43 -23.76
CA LEU A 198 11.86 -10.29 -23.63
C LEU A 198 12.40 -9.84 -24.98
N HIS A 199 12.33 -8.54 -25.22
CA HIS A 199 13.27 -7.89 -26.11
C HIS A 199 13.66 -6.61 -25.40
N TRP A 200 14.80 -6.59 -24.72
CA TRP A 200 15.75 -5.46 -24.63
C TRP A 200 17.05 -5.99 -24.01
N GLY A 201 18.14 -5.82 -24.76
CA GLY A 201 19.52 -6.06 -24.31
C GLY A 201 20.04 -4.95 -23.42
#